data_AF-A0A1B7UTY3-F1
#
_entry.id   AF-A0A1B7UTY3-F1
#
_cell.length_a   1.000
_cell.length_b   1.000
_cell.length_c   1.000
_cell.angle_alpha   90.00
_cell.angle_beta   90.00
_cell.angle_gamma   90.00
#
_symmetry.space_group_name_H-M   'P 1'
#
loop_
_entity.id
_entity.type
_entity.pdbx_description
1 polymer ?
#
loop_
_entity_poly.entity_id
_entity_poly.type
_entity_poly.pdbx_seq_one_letter_code
_entity_poly.pdbx_strand_id
1 'polypeptide(L)'
;MDYSSLRTAAEIITAFHKCQNAGEQIDLFEALATSDDPPVEAFERILREVILEPLIVLTIQAFGKIKDADIREILKQSDHLLTILSEQAQSGETDSIRLSAAKTVVNLGFDFIAISRYFREDPKKIADRITRDKLKEKGLFYAKYNEVRDLKSKLDRQLEQIKSINYDVYDSVIVNSKFKYIPSGNIVDNDEYDLIINDYVQSQNILNDDVQFLRDELSRLQGEVTKFYKDYKENQLAAIDKKVARGKANLKKANLAKRIYCYFSVILSYLIILLLLFKIEESVRGLFVLVYSLFILSLVTLNIIDIKKHRKKYSTKNFLFDILLLYLCSGSILPHIAIKVADRKIESVQKNIEEAENQKADELYRLNDEEQKILSLLSI
;
A
#
# COMPACT_ATOMS: atom_id res chain seq x y z
N MET A 1 -1.20 -19.49 -28.48
CA MET A 1 -2.57 -20.06 -28.39
C MET A 1 -3.44 -19.27 -29.36
N ASP A 2 -4.44 -19.89 -29.96
CA ASP A 2 -5.45 -19.14 -30.73
C ASP A 2 -6.46 -18.54 -29.74
N TYR A 3 -6.51 -17.21 -29.69
CA TYR A 3 -7.42 -16.46 -28.81
C TYR A 3 -8.58 -15.83 -29.58
N SER A 4 -8.62 -15.98 -30.91
CA SER A 4 -9.57 -15.31 -31.79
C SER A 4 -11.03 -15.73 -31.54
N SER A 5 -11.25 -16.89 -30.90
CA SER A 5 -12.57 -17.40 -30.57
C SER A 5 -13.18 -16.88 -29.27
N LEU A 6 -12.45 -16.09 -28.45
CA LEU A 6 -12.98 -15.61 -27.17
C LEU A 6 -13.92 -14.42 -27.42
N ARG A 7 -15.19 -14.57 -27.04
CA ARG A 7 -16.24 -13.59 -27.36
C ARG A 7 -16.88 -12.95 -26.14
N THR A 8 -16.81 -13.61 -24.99
CA THR A 8 -17.48 -13.15 -23.77
C THR A 8 -16.49 -12.65 -22.71
N ALA A 9 -16.97 -11.76 -21.84
CA ALA A 9 -16.15 -11.25 -20.73
C ALA A 9 -15.64 -12.40 -19.82
N ALA A 10 -16.49 -13.41 -19.56
CA ALA A 10 -16.13 -14.55 -18.73
C ALA A 10 -15.01 -15.41 -19.34
N GLU A 11 -15.04 -15.63 -20.65
CA GLU A 11 -14.00 -16.36 -21.39
C GLU A 11 -12.67 -15.61 -21.37
N ILE A 12 -12.71 -14.29 -21.62
CA ILE A 12 -11.51 -13.44 -21.59
C ILE A 12 -10.89 -13.41 -20.18
N ILE A 13 -11.70 -13.24 -19.14
CA ILE A 13 -11.24 -13.28 -17.74
C ILE A 13 -10.62 -14.64 -17.41
N THR A 14 -11.26 -15.73 -17.84
CA THR A 14 -10.75 -17.09 -17.63
C THR A 14 -9.41 -17.31 -18.34
N ALA A 15 -9.28 -16.84 -19.59
CA ALA A 15 -8.03 -16.90 -20.35
C ALA A 15 -6.93 -16.05 -19.70
N PHE A 16 -7.27 -14.85 -19.22
CA PHE A 16 -6.36 -13.97 -18.50
C PHE A 16 -5.78 -14.64 -17.26
N HIS A 17 -6.60 -15.33 -16.47
CA HIS A 17 -6.14 -16.06 -15.28
C HIS A 17 -5.31 -17.32 -15.59
N LYS A 18 -5.39 -17.86 -16.81
CA LYS A 18 -4.56 -18.98 -17.26
C LYS A 18 -3.17 -18.55 -17.74
N CYS A 19 -2.95 -17.26 -17.99
CA CYS A 19 -1.64 -16.74 -18.39
C CYS A 19 -0.64 -16.83 -17.24
N GLN A 20 0.59 -17.28 -17.55
CA GLN A 20 1.63 -17.54 -16.55
C GLN A 20 2.40 -16.28 -16.16
N ASN A 21 2.43 -15.28 -17.03
CA ASN A 21 3.19 -14.05 -16.86
C ASN A 21 2.52 -12.86 -17.57
N ALA A 22 3.03 -11.65 -17.29
CA ALA A 22 2.50 -10.42 -17.87
C ALA A 22 2.64 -10.33 -19.40
N GLY A 23 3.66 -10.98 -19.98
CA GLY A 23 3.84 -11.03 -21.43
C GLY A 23 2.68 -11.75 -22.11
N GLU A 24 2.34 -12.95 -21.62
CA GLU A 24 1.20 -13.72 -22.13
C GLU A 24 -0.14 -12.97 -21.99
N GLN A 25 -0.32 -12.22 -20.91
CA GLN A 25 -1.52 -11.38 -20.72
C GLN A 25 -1.59 -10.25 -21.76
N ILE A 26 -0.46 -9.62 -22.09
CA ILE A 26 -0.40 -8.59 -23.13
C ILE A 26 -0.71 -9.21 -24.50
N ASP A 27 -0.10 -10.36 -24.80
CA ASP A 27 -0.29 -11.07 -26.07
C ASP A 27 -1.75 -11.49 -26.27
N LEU A 28 -2.43 -11.94 -25.21
CA LEU A 28 -3.86 -12.26 -25.22
C LEU A 28 -4.69 -11.04 -25.68
N PHE A 29 -4.52 -9.89 -25.02
CA PHE A 29 -5.33 -8.70 -25.33
C PHE A 29 -4.96 -8.08 -26.68
N GLU A 30 -3.71 -8.18 -27.11
CA GLU A 30 -3.29 -7.74 -28.44
C GLU A 30 -3.88 -8.62 -29.54
N ALA A 31 -3.88 -9.94 -29.36
CA ALA A 31 -4.53 -10.87 -30.28
C ALA A 31 -6.04 -10.60 -30.41
N LEU A 32 -6.73 -10.34 -29.28
CA LEU A 32 -8.16 -10.02 -29.30
C LEU A 32 -8.45 -8.68 -30.00
N ALA A 33 -7.65 -7.64 -29.72
CA ALA A 33 -7.80 -6.32 -30.32
C ALA A 33 -7.52 -6.30 -31.84
N THR A 34 -6.68 -7.21 -32.31
CA THR A 34 -6.26 -7.28 -33.73
C THR A 34 -6.93 -8.41 -34.51
N SER A 35 -7.85 -9.15 -33.88
CA SER A 35 -8.70 -10.13 -34.57
C SER A 35 -9.64 -9.46 -35.56
N ASP A 36 -10.13 -10.23 -36.54
CA ASP A 36 -11.05 -9.73 -37.58
C ASP A 36 -12.39 -9.22 -37.00
N ASP A 37 -12.75 -9.67 -35.81
CA ASP A 37 -13.97 -9.28 -35.10
C ASP A 37 -13.66 -9.15 -33.59
N PRO A 38 -13.07 -8.02 -33.16
CA PRO A 38 -12.71 -7.77 -31.77
C PRO A 38 -13.94 -7.81 -30.83
N PRO A 39 -13.84 -8.43 -29.64
CA PRO A 39 -14.97 -8.61 -28.74
C PRO A 39 -15.29 -7.32 -27.94
N VAL A 40 -15.70 -6.26 -28.65
CA VAL A 40 -15.96 -4.91 -28.11
C VAL A 40 -16.93 -4.93 -26.93
N GLU A 41 -18.03 -5.66 -27.03
CA GLU A 41 -19.03 -5.76 -25.96
C GLU A 41 -18.46 -6.40 -24.69
N ALA A 42 -17.61 -7.42 -24.85
CA ALA A 42 -16.94 -8.06 -23.73
C ALA A 42 -15.95 -7.12 -23.04
N PHE A 43 -15.21 -6.33 -23.83
CA PHE A 43 -14.32 -5.30 -23.30
C PHE A 43 -15.09 -4.24 -22.50
N GLU A 44 -16.20 -3.71 -23.04
CA GLU A 44 -17.03 -2.75 -22.30
C GLU A 44 -17.55 -3.35 -20.99
N ARG A 45 -18.00 -4.60 -21.02
CA ARG A 45 -18.49 -5.29 -19.83
C ARG A 45 -17.39 -5.46 -18.77
N ILE A 46 -16.18 -5.82 -19.17
CA ILE A 46 -15.02 -5.90 -18.28
C ILE A 46 -14.76 -4.55 -17.61
N LEU A 47 -14.80 -3.44 -18.35
CA LEU A 47 -14.58 -2.10 -17.79
C LEU A 47 -15.63 -1.68 -16.75
N ARG A 48 -16.85 -2.22 -16.81
CA ARG A 48 -17.93 -1.91 -15.86
C ARG A 48 -17.94 -2.82 -14.64
N GLU A 49 -17.71 -4.12 -14.86
CA GLU A 49 -17.98 -5.15 -13.86
C GLU A 49 -16.73 -5.60 -13.09
N VAL A 50 -15.53 -5.36 -13.62
CA VAL A 50 -14.28 -5.88 -13.03
C VAL A 50 -13.50 -4.78 -12.32
N ILE A 51 -12.95 -5.13 -11.16
CA ILE A 51 -12.10 -4.26 -10.33
C ILE A 51 -10.60 -4.57 -10.42
N LEU A 52 -10.21 -5.62 -11.17
CA LEU A 52 -8.83 -6.06 -11.29
C LEU A 52 -8.03 -5.12 -12.21
N GLU A 53 -7.15 -4.30 -11.65
CA GLU A 53 -6.41 -3.26 -12.36
C GLU A 53 -5.68 -3.75 -13.63
N PRO A 54 -4.85 -4.81 -13.62
CA PRO A 54 -4.17 -5.27 -14.83
C PRO A 54 -5.13 -5.60 -15.98
N LEU A 55 -6.27 -6.20 -15.66
CA LEU A 55 -7.29 -6.54 -16.64
C LEU A 55 -7.96 -5.28 -17.22
N ILE A 56 -8.29 -4.30 -16.36
CA ILE A 56 -8.84 -3.00 -16.79
C ILE A 56 -7.84 -2.29 -17.72
N VAL A 57 -6.57 -2.21 -17.32
CA VAL A 57 -5.50 -1.55 -18.08
C VAL A 57 -5.36 -2.16 -19.47
N LEU A 58 -5.26 -3.49 -19.56
CA LEU A 58 -5.11 -4.18 -20.83
C LEU A 58 -6.36 -4.08 -21.70
N THR A 59 -7.55 -4.12 -21.10
CA THR A 59 -8.83 -3.91 -21.81
C THR A 59 -8.90 -2.51 -22.42
N ILE A 60 -8.54 -1.48 -21.66
CA ILE A 60 -8.46 -0.10 -22.16
C ILE A 60 -7.46 -0.02 -23.32
N GLN A 61 -6.26 -0.58 -23.16
CA GLN A 61 -5.24 -0.57 -24.21
C GLN A 61 -5.68 -1.32 -25.46
N ALA A 62 -6.43 -2.41 -25.32
CA ALA A 62 -6.97 -3.19 -26.43
C ALA A 62 -7.87 -2.34 -27.33
N PHE A 63 -8.76 -1.51 -26.77
CA PHE A 63 -9.55 -0.55 -27.56
C PHE A 63 -8.66 0.35 -28.43
N GLY A 64 -7.57 0.87 -27.87
CA GLY A 64 -6.63 1.73 -28.59
C GLY A 64 -5.79 1.01 -29.65
N LYS A 65 -5.83 -0.33 -29.70
CA LYS A 65 -5.12 -1.17 -30.67
C LYS A 65 -6.02 -1.72 -31.79
N ILE A 66 -7.34 -1.52 -31.73
CA ILE A 66 -8.26 -1.94 -32.79
C ILE A 66 -7.93 -1.16 -34.08
N LYS A 67 -7.60 -1.91 -35.14
CA LYS A 67 -7.18 -1.35 -36.44
C LYS A 67 -8.29 -1.30 -37.46
N ASP A 68 -9.32 -2.15 -37.32
CA ASP A 68 -10.47 -2.16 -38.21
C ASP A 68 -11.14 -0.77 -38.24
N ALA A 69 -11.31 -0.23 -39.44
CA ALA A 69 -11.74 1.15 -39.62
C ALA A 69 -13.22 1.35 -39.26
N ASP A 70 -14.07 0.37 -39.59
CA ASP A 70 -15.51 0.43 -39.37
C ASP A 70 -15.81 0.32 -37.87
N ILE A 71 -15.19 -0.64 -37.19
CA ILE A 71 -15.31 -0.82 -35.74
C ILE A 71 -14.76 0.42 -35.03
N ARG A 72 -13.62 0.96 -35.46
CA ARG A 72 -13.05 2.16 -34.85
C ARG A 72 -13.96 3.37 -35.02
N GLU A 73 -14.65 3.52 -36.15
CA GLU A 73 -15.61 4.60 -36.34
C GLU A 73 -16.83 4.46 -35.43
N ILE A 74 -17.34 3.24 -35.24
CA ILE A 74 -18.40 2.93 -34.25
C ILE A 74 -17.93 3.32 -32.84
N LEU A 75 -16.70 2.95 -32.46
CA LEU A 75 -16.15 3.27 -31.14
C LEU A 75 -16.00 4.77 -30.89
N LYS A 76 -15.62 5.55 -31.91
CA LYS A 76 -15.55 7.03 -31.80
C LYS A 76 -16.91 7.68 -31.56
N GLN A 77 -17.97 7.06 -32.04
CA GLN A 77 -19.35 7.54 -31.88
C GLN A 77 -19.99 7.07 -30.56
N SER A 78 -19.32 6.18 -29.82
CA SER A 78 -19.80 5.70 -28.53
C SER A 78 -19.57 6.73 -27.41
N ASP A 79 -20.60 7.54 -27.15
CA ASP A 79 -20.64 8.45 -25.99
C ASP A 79 -20.39 7.71 -24.67
N HIS A 80 -20.89 6.48 -24.58
CA HIS A 80 -20.74 5.63 -23.41
C HIS A 80 -19.26 5.26 -23.17
N LEU A 81 -18.55 4.79 -24.20
CA LEU A 81 -17.13 4.47 -24.09
C LEU A 81 -16.29 5.71 -23.78
N LEU A 82 -16.57 6.84 -24.45
CA LEU A 82 -15.88 8.10 -24.18
C LEU A 82 -16.08 8.56 -22.73
N THR A 83 -17.28 8.39 -22.17
CA THR A 83 -17.58 8.69 -20.76
C THR A 83 -16.67 7.88 -19.85
N ILE A 84 -16.64 6.54 -20.00
CA ILE A 84 -15.78 5.66 -19.19
C ILE A 84 -14.32 6.06 -19.31
N LEU A 85 -13.80 6.20 -20.54
CA LEU A 85 -12.39 6.55 -20.75
C LEU A 85 -12.04 7.92 -20.17
N SER A 86 -12.97 8.89 -20.20
CA SER A 86 -12.77 10.21 -19.63
C SER A 86 -12.69 10.22 -18.10
N GLU A 87 -13.55 9.42 -17.45
CA GLU A 87 -13.54 9.25 -15.99
C GLU A 87 -12.26 8.55 -15.55
N GLN A 88 -11.87 7.49 -16.26
CA GLN A 88 -10.65 6.74 -15.96
C GLN A 88 -9.38 7.56 -16.21
N ALA A 89 -9.32 8.37 -17.27
CA ALA A 89 -8.17 9.23 -17.55
C ALA A 89 -7.99 10.33 -16.49
N GLN A 90 -9.10 10.95 -16.05
CA GLN A 90 -9.05 12.09 -15.12
C GLN A 90 -8.93 11.65 -13.66
N SER A 91 -9.62 10.58 -13.28
CA SER A 91 -9.82 10.16 -11.88
C SER A 91 -9.61 8.66 -11.63
N GLY A 92 -9.03 7.93 -12.59
CA GLY A 92 -8.65 6.53 -12.38
C GLY A 92 -7.76 6.35 -11.16
N GLU A 93 -7.92 5.21 -10.48
CA GLU A 93 -7.29 4.95 -9.18
C GLU A 93 -5.76 4.96 -9.25
N THR A 94 -5.20 4.54 -10.39
CA THR A 94 -3.75 4.45 -10.61
C THR A 94 -3.32 5.19 -11.86
N ASP A 95 -2.03 5.57 -11.88
CA ASP A 95 -1.42 6.18 -13.05
C ASP A 95 -1.44 5.25 -14.28
N SER A 96 -1.41 3.92 -14.09
CA SER A 96 -1.49 2.94 -15.16
C SER A 96 -2.84 3.01 -15.89
N ILE A 97 -3.93 3.07 -15.13
CA ILE A 97 -5.29 3.22 -15.66
C ILE A 97 -5.44 4.57 -16.35
N ARG A 98 -5.05 5.66 -15.66
CA ARG A 98 -5.15 7.02 -16.20
C ARG A 98 -4.37 7.21 -17.49
N LEU A 99 -3.14 6.73 -17.53
CA LEU A 99 -2.27 6.79 -18.70
C LEU A 99 -2.84 5.97 -19.86
N SER A 100 -3.33 4.75 -19.59
CA SER A 100 -3.89 3.88 -20.62
C SER A 100 -5.16 4.46 -21.22
N ALA A 101 -6.04 5.03 -20.39
CA ALA A 101 -7.28 5.67 -20.85
C ALA A 101 -6.98 6.91 -21.69
N ALA A 102 -6.09 7.79 -21.21
CA ALA A 102 -5.69 8.99 -21.92
C ALA A 102 -5.07 8.67 -23.30
N LYS A 103 -4.15 7.69 -23.37
CA LYS A 103 -3.56 7.23 -24.64
C LYS A 103 -4.60 6.61 -25.57
N THR A 104 -5.53 5.84 -25.02
CA THR A 104 -6.58 5.18 -25.81
C THR A 104 -7.51 6.19 -26.47
N VAL A 105 -7.91 7.25 -25.76
CA VAL A 105 -8.70 8.35 -26.35
C VAL A 105 -7.97 9.02 -27.52
N VAL A 106 -6.67 9.29 -27.36
CA VAL A 106 -5.83 9.86 -28.43
C VAL A 106 -5.72 8.90 -29.61
N ASN A 107 -5.49 7.61 -29.34
CA ASN A 107 -5.31 6.59 -30.37
C ASN A 107 -6.59 6.31 -31.16
N LEU A 108 -7.75 6.24 -30.49
CA LEU A 108 -9.02 6.06 -31.18
C LEU A 108 -9.34 7.26 -32.08
N GLY A 109 -8.92 8.46 -31.68
CA GLY A 109 -9.07 9.68 -32.47
C GLY A 109 -10.49 10.25 -32.36
N PHE A 110 -11.01 10.36 -31.13
CA PHE A 110 -12.26 11.04 -30.87
C PHE A 110 -12.21 12.50 -31.36
N ASP A 111 -13.35 13.00 -31.83
CA ASP A 111 -13.46 14.38 -32.28
C ASP A 111 -13.16 15.38 -31.15
N PHE A 112 -12.50 16.49 -31.49
CA PHE A 112 -12.09 17.51 -30.51
C PHE A 112 -13.28 18.11 -29.75
N ILE A 113 -14.43 18.30 -30.42
CA ILE A 113 -15.65 18.81 -29.79
C ILE A 113 -16.13 17.81 -28.74
N ALA A 114 -16.16 16.52 -29.07
CA ALA A 114 -16.53 15.47 -28.13
C ALA A 114 -15.57 15.47 -26.92
N ILE A 115 -14.25 15.44 -27.15
CA ILE A 115 -13.24 15.47 -26.09
C ILE A 115 -13.46 16.68 -25.15
N SER A 116 -13.70 17.87 -25.69
CA SER A 116 -13.87 19.11 -24.91
C SER A 116 -15.06 19.09 -23.95
N ARG A 117 -16.07 18.24 -24.19
CA ARG A 117 -17.24 18.10 -23.30
C ARG A 117 -16.95 17.24 -22.08
N TYR A 118 -16.07 16.25 -22.22
CA TYR A 118 -15.81 15.25 -21.18
C TYR A 118 -14.52 15.51 -20.39
N PHE A 119 -13.55 16.20 -21.01
CA PHE A 119 -12.22 16.41 -20.42
C PHE A 119 -12.00 17.84 -19.94
N ARG A 120 -11.54 17.98 -18.70
CA ARG A 120 -11.03 19.27 -18.17
C ARG A 120 -9.63 19.61 -18.66
N GLU A 121 -8.85 18.58 -18.96
CA GLU A 121 -7.48 18.68 -19.45
C GLU A 121 -7.34 17.78 -20.68
N ASP A 122 -6.63 18.25 -21.71
CA ASP A 122 -6.33 17.49 -22.93
C ASP A 122 -5.75 16.10 -22.58
N PRO A 123 -6.37 14.99 -23.05
CA PRO A 123 -5.88 13.63 -22.82
C PRO A 123 -4.39 13.47 -23.13
N LYS A 124 -3.88 14.12 -24.18
CA LYS A 124 -2.47 14.06 -24.54
C LYS A 124 -1.58 14.65 -23.45
N LYS A 125 -1.98 15.78 -22.84
CA LYS A 125 -1.24 16.41 -21.73
C LYS A 125 -1.24 15.53 -20.48
N ILE A 126 -2.36 14.86 -20.18
CA ILE A 126 -2.44 13.89 -19.08
C ILE A 126 -1.42 12.77 -19.30
N ALA A 127 -1.42 12.17 -20.50
CA ALA A 127 -0.51 11.08 -20.85
C ALA A 127 0.96 11.51 -20.79
N ASP A 128 1.30 12.67 -21.34
CA ASP A 128 2.66 13.21 -21.36
C ASP A 128 3.18 13.51 -19.95
N ARG A 129 2.33 14.08 -19.09
CA ARG A 129 2.68 14.37 -17.68
C ARG A 129 3.00 13.08 -16.93
N ILE A 130 2.08 12.11 -16.94
CA ILE A 130 2.28 10.83 -16.24
C ILE A 130 3.51 10.10 -16.78
N THR A 131 3.72 10.09 -18.10
CA THR A 131 4.90 9.46 -18.72
C THR A 131 6.18 10.12 -18.24
N ARG A 132 6.23 11.45 -18.19
CA ARG A 132 7.39 12.21 -17.69
C ARG A 132 7.69 11.92 -16.23
N ASP A 133 6.66 11.90 -15.39
CA ASP A 133 6.81 11.63 -13.96
C ASP A 133 7.34 10.20 -13.72
N LYS A 134 6.81 9.22 -14.46
CA LYS A 134 7.28 7.83 -14.42
C LYS A 134 8.71 7.65 -14.94
N LEU A 135 9.11 8.38 -15.97
CA LEU A 135 10.50 8.38 -16.45
C LEU A 135 11.45 8.97 -15.40
N LYS A 136 11.04 10.03 -14.70
CA LYS A 136 11.82 10.62 -13.60
C LYS A 136 11.97 9.66 -12.43
N GLU A 137 10.88 9.00 -12.04
CA GLU A 137 10.87 7.97 -11.00
C GLU A 137 11.80 6.80 -11.37
N LYS A 138 11.73 6.31 -12.61
CA LYS A 138 12.63 5.28 -13.15
C LYS A 138 14.10 5.72 -13.09
N GLY A 139 14.40 6.96 -13.47
CA GLY A 139 15.76 7.52 -13.37
C GLY A 139 16.30 7.54 -11.95
N LEU A 140 15.48 7.98 -10.97
CA LEU A 140 15.84 7.97 -9.54
C LEU A 140 16.05 6.55 -9.01
N PHE A 141 15.23 5.59 -9.43
CA PHE A 141 15.40 4.18 -9.08
C PHE A 141 16.74 3.64 -9.56
N TYR A 142 17.11 3.86 -10.83
CA TYR A 142 18.40 3.40 -11.36
C TYR A 142 19.60 4.07 -10.71
N ALA A 143 19.49 5.36 -10.37
CA ALA A 143 20.54 6.05 -9.63
C ALA A 143 20.78 5.37 -8.27
N LYS A 144 19.72 5.09 -7.51
CA LYS A 144 19.81 4.36 -6.23
C LYS A 144 20.29 2.93 -6.39
N TYR A 145 19.82 2.22 -7.42
CA TYR A 145 20.26 0.87 -7.71
C TYR A 145 21.78 0.81 -7.96
N ASN A 146 22.30 1.76 -8.74
CA ASN A 146 23.73 1.85 -9.01
C ASN A 146 24.53 2.18 -7.74
N GLU A 147 24.05 3.10 -6.91
CA GLU A 147 24.66 3.40 -5.61
C GLU A 147 24.76 2.17 -4.72
N VAL A 148 23.66 1.40 -4.58
CA VAL A 148 23.64 0.15 -3.81
C VAL A 148 24.60 -0.89 -4.40
N ARG A 149 24.65 -1.02 -5.72
CA ARG A 149 25.57 -1.92 -6.41
C ARG A 149 27.03 -1.55 -6.14
N ASP A 150 27.35 -0.26 -6.17
CA ASP A 150 28.70 0.24 -5.93
C ASP A 150 29.13 0.05 -4.46
N LEU A 151 28.20 0.28 -3.52
CA LEU A 151 28.42 -0.02 -2.09
C LEU A 151 28.67 -1.52 -1.86
N LYS A 152 27.87 -2.40 -2.48
CA LYS A 152 28.11 -3.84 -2.43
C LYS A 152 29.49 -4.21 -2.96
N SER A 153 29.89 -3.64 -4.11
CA SER A 153 31.22 -3.91 -4.67
C SER A 153 32.36 -3.43 -3.75
N LYS A 154 32.18 -2.33 -3.02
CA LYS A 154 33.16 -1.87 -2.01
C LYS A 154 33.24 -2.84 -0.84
N LEU A 155 32.09 -3.27 -0.32
CA LEU A 155 32.01 -4.24 0.78
C LEU A 155 32.67 -5.57 0.40
N ASP A 156 32.37 -6.09 -0.79
CA ASP A 156 32.97 -7.34 -1.30
C ASP A 156 34.50 -7.23 -1.36
N ARG A 157 35.05 -6.09 -1.79
CA ARG A 157 36.51 -5.85 -1.79
C ARG A 157 37.11 -5.80 -0.39
N GLN A 158 36.45 -5.11 0.54
CA GLN A 158 36.92 -5.02 1.93
C GLN A 158 36.90 -6.40 2.60
N LEU A 159 35.88 -7.21 2.33
CA LEU A 159 35.80 -8.58 2.85
C LEU A 159 36.95 -9.45 2.32
N GLU A 160 37.28 -9.36 1.04
CA GLU A 160 38.43 -10.10 0.47
C GLU A 160 39.77 -9.62 1.04
N GLN A 161 39.92 -8.31 1.32
CA GLN A 161 41.12 -7.81 2.02
C GLN A 161 41.25 -8.40 3.42
N ILE A 162 40.16 -8.43 4.20
CA ILE A 162 40.16 -9.04 5.54
C ILE A 162 40.53 -10.53 5.46
N LYS A 163 39.96 -11.27 4.50
CA LYS A 163 40.32 -12.68 4.29
C LYS A 163 41.80 -12.86 3.96
N SER A 164 42.35 -12.01 3.09
CA SER A 164 43.78 -12.05 2.75
C SER A 164 44.65 -11.78 3.98
N ILE A 165 44.33 -10.75 4.76
CA ILE A 165 45.05 -10.43 5.99
C ILE A 165 44.98 -11.60 6.97
N ASN A 166 43.80 -12.19 7.18
CA ASN A 166 43.64 -13.35 8.06
C ASN A 166 44.44 -14.56 7.58
N TYR A 167 44.51 -14.79 6.27
CA TYR A 167 45.33 -15.85 5.68
C TYR A 167 46.81 -15.60 5.91
N ASP A 168 47.30 -14.38 5.67
CA ASP A 168 48.70 -14.01 5.87
C ASP A 168 49.10 -14.12 7.34
N VAL A 169 48.21 -13.72 8.27
CA VAL A 169 48.40 -13.92 9.72
C VAL A 169 48.44 -15.41 10.05
N TYR A 170 47.53 -16.22 9.51
CA TYR A 170 47.53 -17.67 9.74
C TYR A 170 48.82 -18.32 9.24
N ASP A 171 49.28 -17.99 8.02
CA ASP A 171 50.50 -18.55 7.45
C ASP A 171 51.77 -18.09 8.19
N SER A 172 51.87 -16.80 8.50
CA SER A 172 53.04 -16.25 9.21
C SER A 172 53.13 -16.70 10.67
N VAL A 173 52.00 -16.82 11.38
CA VAL A 173 51.98 -17.15 12.81
C VAL A 173 51.87 -18.66 13.03
N ILE A 174 51.00 -19.38 12.32
CA ILE A 174 50.69 -20.78 12.60
C ILE A 174 51.50 -21.75 11.74
N VAL A 175 51.70 -21.44 10.46
CA VAL A 175 52.43 -22.35 9.55
C VAL A 175 53.95 -22.17 9.69
N ASN A 176 54.42 -20.93 9.83
CA ASN A 176 55.85 -20.62 9.99
C ASN A 176 56.34 -20.68 11.44
N SER A 177 55.46 -20.75 12.44
CA SER A 177 55.87 -21.25 13.74
C SER A 177 56.24 -22.72 13.57
N LYS A 178 57.54 -22.97 13.49
CA LYS A 178 58.12 -24.32 13.52
C LYS A 178 57.84 -24.94 14.90
N PHE A 179 56.59 -25.27 15.21
CA PHE A 179 56.25 -26.32 16.16
C PHE A 179 56.62 -27.67 15.54
N LYS A 180 57.89 -27.81 15.14
CA LYS A 180 58.45 -29.02 14.54
C LYS A 180 58.84 -30.03 15.61
N TYR A 181 58.93 -29.58 16.86
CA TYR A 181 59.02 -30.39 18.06
C TYR A 181 58.31 -29.60 19.16
N ILE A 182 57.27 -30.16 19.77
CA ILE A 182 56.93 -29.81 21.15
C ILE A 182 57.99 -30.55 21.96
N PRO A 183 58.99 -29.88 22.57
CA PRO A 183 59.97 -30.55 23.38
C PRO A 183 59.24 -31.25 24.52
N SER A 184 59.37 -32.57 24.63
CA SER A 184 58.85 -33.34 25.77
C SER A 184 59.70 -33.14 27.04
N GLY A 185 60.46 -32.05 27.11
CA GLY A 185 61.37 -31.71 28.19
C GLY A 185 60.64 -30.94 29.29
N ASN A 186 61.04 -31.20 30.53
CA ASN A 186 60.48 -30.56 31.71
C ASN A 186 60.71 -29.04 31.64
N ILE A 187 59.62 -28.27 31.58
CA ILE A 187 59.55 -26.83 31.30
C ILE A 187 60.29 -25.96 32.35
N VAL A 188 60.68 -26.55 33.48
CA VAL A 188 61.12 -25.84 34.68
C VAL A 188 62.59 -25.37 34.61
N ASP A 189 63.46 -26.01 33.81
CA ASP A 189 64.92 -25.82 33.91
C ASP A 189 65.61 -25.34 32.62
N ASN A 190 64.88 -24.82 31.63
CA ASN A 190 65.50 -24.44 30.34
C ASN A 190 65.31 -22.96 30.01
N ASP A 191 66.40 -22.19 30.11
CA ASP A 191 66.50 -20.75 29.79
C ASP A 191 66.06 -20.41 28.35
N GLU A 192 66.10 -21.40 27.45
CA GLU A 192 65.63 -21.27 26.06
C GLU A 192 64.09 -21.12 25.98
N TYR A 193 63.35 -21.66 26.96
CA TYR A 193 61.90 -21.45 27.08
C TYR A 193 61.55 -20.05 27.55
N ASP A 194 62.37 -19.43 28.41
CA ASP A 194 62.13 -18.05 28.86
C ASP A 194 62.32 -17.04 27.72
N LEU A 195 63.25 -17.30 26.78
CA LEU A 195 63.41 -16.51 25.57
C LEU A 195 62.24 -16.69 24.60
N ILE A 196 61.75 -17.92 24.40
CA ILE A 196 60.59 -18.20 23.55
C ILE A 196 59.29 -17.64 24.16
N ILE A 197 59.12 -17.74 25.48
CA ILE A 197 57.99 -17.16 26.21
C ILE A 197 58.07 -15.63 26.19
N ASN A 198 59.25 -15.02 26.33
CA ASN A 198 59.38 -13.57 26.21
C ASN A 198 59.13 -13.06 24.79
N ASP A 199 59.60 -13.74 23.73
CA ASP A 199 59.27 -13.40 22.34
C ASP A 199 57.78 -13.60 22.04
N TYR A 200 57.16 -14.65 22.60
CA TYR A 200 55.72 -14.90 22.50
C TYR A 200 54.91 -13.84 23.27
N VAL A 201 55.36 -13.42 24.45
CA VAL A 201 54.74 -12.36 25.26
C VAL A 201 54.95 -10.98 24.63
N GLN A 202 56.11 -10.70 24.01
CA GLN A 202 56.34 -9.47 23.24
C GLN A 202 55.52 -9.44 21.96
N SER A 203 55.46 -10.54 21.21
CA SER A 203 54.60 -10.62 20.03
C SER A 203 53.11 -10.56 20.39
N GLN A 204 52.68 -11.10 21.54
CA GLN A 204 51.33 -10.87 22.08
C GLN A 204 51.09 -9.43 22.56
N ASN A 205 52.12 -8.72 23.06
CA ASN A 205 52.00 -7.30 23.41
C ASN A 205 51.94 -6.40 22.17
N ILE A 206 52.64 -6.75 21.08
CA ILE A 206 52.53 -6.08 19.77
C ILE A 206 51.18 -6.42 19.11
N LEU A 207 50.74 -7.69 19.17
CA LEU A 207 49.40 -8.10 18.75
C LEU A 207 48.31 -7.52 19.65
N ASN A 208 48.58 -7.18 20.91
CA ASN A 208 47.56 -6.60 21.79
C ASN A 208 47.11 -5.25 21.25
N ASP A 209 48.01 -4.44 20.71
CA ASP A 209 47.64 -3.15 20.12
C ASP A 209 46.83 -3.34 18.82
N ASP A 210 47.21 -4.29 17.96
CA ASP A 210 46.47 -4.57 16.72
C ASP A 210 45.13 -5.28 16.98
N VAL A 211 45.07 -6.22 17.93
CA VAL A 211 43.85 -6.90 18.37
C VAL A 211 42.93 -5.93 19.11
N GLN A 212 43.48 -5.02 19.92
CA GLN A 212 42.70 -3.97 20.56
C GLN A 212 42.17 -2.97 19.54
N PHE A 213 42.98 -2.57 18.56
CA PHE A 213 42.54 -1.75 17.44
C PHE A 213 41.40 -2.42 16.65
N LEU A 214 41.53 -3.71 16.33
CA LEU A 214 40.47 -4.47 15.64
C LEU A 214 39.21 -4.60 16.50
N ARG A 215 39.34 -4.79 17.82
CA ARG A 215 38.19 -4.81 18.75
C ARG A 215 37.49 -3.45 18.83
N ASP A 216 38.27 -2.38 18.91
CA ASP A 216 37.75 -1.02 18.98
C ASP A 216 37.07 -0.64 17.65
N GLU A 217 37.65 -1.02 16.52
CA GLU A 217 37.08 -0.82 15.19
C GLU A 217 35.83 -1.67 14.96
N LEU A 218 35.81 -2.92 15.44
CA LEU A 218 34.64 -3.79 15.41
C LEU A 218 33.50 -3.21 16.26
N SER A 219 33.81 -2.75 17.47
CA SER A 219 32.87 -2.08 18.37
C SER A 219 32.31 -0.79 17.73
N ARG A 220 33.19 -0.01 17.08
CA ARG A 220 32.80 1.18 16.31
C ARG A 220 31.83 0.82 15.19
N LEU A 221 32.15 -0.19 14.38
CA LEU A 221 31.32 -0.65 13.26
C LEU A 221 29.96 -1.20 13.72
N GLN A 222 29.93 -1.99 14.80
CA GLN A 222 28.68 -2.45 15.42
C GLN A 222 27.81 -1.27 15.88
N GLY A 223 28.43 -0.24 16.46
CA GLY A 223 27.78 1.01 16.83
C GLY A 223 27.21 1.76 15.63
N GLU A 224 27.96 1.85 14.52
CA GLU A 224 27.51 2.49 13.28
C GLU A 224 26.36 1.76 12.60
N VAL A 225 26.41 0.42 12.54
CA VAL A 225 25.32 -0.41 12.01
C VAL A 225 24.05 -0.22 12.85
N THR A 226 24.16 -0.28 14.18
CA THR A 226 23.02 -0.08 15.08
C THR A 226 22.42 1.32 14.90
N LYS A 227 23.26 2.35 14.80
CA LYS A 227 22.81 3.73 14.54
C LYS A 227 22.12 3.86 13.18
N PHE A 228 22.71 3.29 12.13
CA PHE A 228 22.12 3.29 10.79
C PHE A 228 20.75 2.62 10.79
N TYR A 229 20.61 1.43 11.36
CA TYR A 229 19.33 0.72 11.39
C TYR A 229 18.30 1.43 12.24
N LYS A 230 18.70 2.10 13.33
CA LYS A 230 17.82 2.98 14.10
C LYS A 230 17.26 4.11 13.22
N ASP A 231 18.14 4.89 12.59
CA ASP A 231 17.74 6.02 11.75
C ASP A 231 16.94 5.55 10.52
N TYR A 232 17.30 4.41 9.95
CA TYR A 232 16.63 3.81 8.79
C TYR A 232 15.23 3.30 9.14
N LYS A 233 15.06 2.61 10.26
CA LYS A 233 13.74 2.19 10.77
C LYS A 233 12.86 3.40 11.04
N GLU A 234 13.38 4.43 11.71
CA GLU A 234 12.62 5.66 11.96
C GLU A 234 12.13 6.29 10.63
N ASN A 235 13.00 6.39 9.63
CA ASN A 235 12.66 6.99 8.33
C ASN A 235 11.68 6.13 7.50
N GLN A 236 11.88 4.82 7.42
CA GLN A 236 11.00 3.93 6.65
C GLN A 236 9.62 3.81 7.32
N LEU A 237 9.59 3.67 8.64
CA LEU A 237 8.34 3.54 9.39
C LEU A 237 7.59 4.88 9.47
N ALA A 238 8.25 6.03 9.37
CA ALA A 238 7.59 7.35 9.37
C ALA A 238 6.51 7.49 8.28
N ALA A 239 6.74 6.93 7.09
CA ALA A 239 5.75 6.95 6.01
C ALA A 239 4.50 6.13 6.38
N ILE A 240 4.69 4.96 6.98
CA ILE A 240 3.62 4.07 7.44
C ILE A 240 2.88 4.71 8.62
N ASP A 241 3.60 5.27 9.58
CA ASP A 241 3.02 6.01 10.71
C ASP A 241 2.17 7.19 10.26
N LYS A 242 2.62 7.91 9.23
CA LYS A 242 1.83 8.99 8.62
C LYS A 242 0.57 8.46 7.91
N LYS A 243 0.58 7.24 7.36
CA LYS A 243 -0.62 6.59 6.82
C LYS A 243 -1.58 6.19 7.94
N VAL A 244 -1.08 5.54 8.99
CA VAL A 244 -1.87 5.13 10.17
C VAL A 244 -2.50 6.36 10.85
N ALA A 245 -1.74 7.43 11.07
CA ALA A 245 -2.24 8.67 11.66
C ALA A 245 -3.34 9.32 10.81
N ARG A 246 -3.17 9.36 9.48
CA ARG A 246 -4.21 9.84 8.55
C ARG A 246 -5.45 8.96 8.58
N GLY A 247 -5.29 7.64 8.60
CA GLY A 247 -6.38 6.68 8.77
C GLY A 247 -7.16 6.94 10.06
N LYS A 248 -6.48 7.06 11.20
CA LYS A 248 -7.09 7.37 12.51
C LYS A 248 -7.82 8.71 12.51
N ALA A 249 -7.28 9.73 11.85
CA ALA A 249 -7.96 11.02 11.68
C ALA A 249 -9.23 10.91 10.80
N ASN A 250 -9.16 10.17 9.70
CA ASN A 250 -10.30 9.91 8.83
C ASN A 250 -11.39 9.11 9.55
N LEU A 251 -11.00 8.13 10.37
CA LEU A 251 -11.92 7.34 11.19
C LEU A 251 -12.67 8.24 12.19
N LYS A 252 -11.96 9.18 12.85
CA LYS A 252 -12.61 10.17 13.72
C LYS A 252 -13.62 11.04 12.96
N LYS A 253 -13.26 11.52 11.77
CA LYS A 253 -14.16 12.32 10.91
C LYS A 253 -15.39 11.52 10.47
N ALA A 254 -15.22 10.28 10.04
CA ALA A 254 -16.32 9.40 9.62
C ALA A 254 -17.28 9.11 10.78
N ASN A 255 -16.76 8.81 11.97
CA ASN A 255 -17.56 8.62 13.17
C ASN A 255 -18.34 9.89 13.57
N LEU A 256 -17.72 11.07 13.46
CA LEU A 256 -18.40 12.34 13.71
C LEU A 256 -19.53 12.57 12.70
N ALA A 257 -19.26 12.35 11.41
CA ALA A 257 -20.27 12.47 10.36
C ALA A 257 -21.46 11.53 10.62
N LYS A 258 -21.22 10.26 10.95
CA LYS A 258 -22.27 9.30 11.32
C LYS A 258 -23.17 9.86 12.43
N ARG A 259 -22.58 10.43 13.49
CA ARG A 259 -23.35 11.04 14.58
C ARG A 259 -24.18 12.24 14.11
N ILE A 260 -23.59 13.13 13.31
CA ILE A 260 -24.28 14.31 12.78
C ILE A 260 -25.48 13.88 11.93
N TYR A 261 -25.33 12.88 11.07
CA TYR A 261 -26.42 12.34 10.27
C TYR A 261 -27.55 11.78 11.14
N CYS A 262 -27.23 11.04 12.21
CA CYS A 262 -28.24 10.56 13.15
C CYS A 262 -29.03 11.72 13.78
N TYR A 263 -28.35 12.78 14.25
CA TYR A 263 -29.04 13.95 14.83
C TYR A 263 -29.90 14.68 13.80
N PHE A 264 -29.36 14.91 12.60
CA PHE A 264 -30.08 15.58 11.52
C PHE A 264 -31.34 14.80 11.12
N SER A 265 -31.27 13.47 11.06
CA SER A 265 -32.42 12.62 10.78
C SER A 265 -33.53 12.77 11.82
N VAL A 266 -33.18 12.83 13.11
CA VAL A 266 -34.16 13.03 14.19
C VAL A 266 -34.82 14.41 14.09
N ILE A 267 -34.02 15.46 13.86
CA ILE A 267 -34.53 16.83 13.69
C ILE A 267 -35.46 16.93 12.47
N LEU A 268 -35.06 16.34 11.34
CA LEU A 268 -35.87 16.36 10.12
C LEU A 268 -37.19 15.60 10.31
N SER A 269 -37.16 14.45 10.97
CA SER A 269 -38.35 13.67 11.30
C SER A 269 -39.31 14.47 12.19
N TYR A 270 -38.78 15.16 13.19
CA TYR A 270 -39.54 16.07 14.05
C TYR A 270 -40.19 17.20 13.26
N LEU A 271 -39.45 17.86 12.35
CA LEU A 271 -39.98 18.92 11.49
C LEU A 271 -41.11 18.43 10.57
N ILE A 272 -40.95 17.24 9.96
CA ILE A 272 -41.98 16.64 9.11
C ILE A 272 -43.26 16.38 9.92
N ILE A 273 -43.13 15.84 11.13
CA ILE A 273 -44.28 15.58 12.00
C ILE A 273 -44.95 16.90 12.40
N LEU A 274 -44.17 17.92 12.74
CA LEU A 274 -44.70 19.25 13.07
C LEU A 274 -45.46 19.88 11.89
N LEU A 275 -44.99 19.68 10.66
CA LEU A 275 -45.69 20.08 9.43
C LEU A 275 -46.98 19.29 9.20
N LEU A 276 -46.97 17.98 9.42
CA LEU A 276 -48.16 17.13 9.28
C LEU A 276 -49.24 17.47 10.32
N LEU A 277 -48.82 17.74 11.56
CA LEU A 277 -49.70 18.21 12.64
C LEU A 277 -50.30 19.59 12.34
N PHE A 278 -49.75 20.36 11.39
CA PHE A 278 -50.33 21.64 10.97
C PHE A 278 -51.70 21.51 10.31
N LYS A 279 -52.05 20.32 9.81
CA LYS A 279 -53.32 20.05 9.15
C LYS A 279 -54.42 19.48 10.06
N ILE A 280 -54.16 19.33 11.37
CA ILE A 280 -55.09 18.73 12.34
C ILE A 280 -55.80 19.83 13.13
N GLU A 281 -57.09 19.63 13.48
CA GLU A 281 -57.88 20.53 14.33
C GLU A 281 -57.16 20.92 15.63
N GLU A 282 -57.32 22.18 16.06
CA GLU A 282 -56.57 22.79 17.16
C GLU A 282 -56.66 22.03 18.48
N SER A 283 -57.80 21.39 18.77
CA SER A 283 -58.06 20.69 20.03
C SER A 283 -57.19 19.44 20.23
N VAL A 284 -56.83 18.74 19.16
CA VAL A 284 -56.00 17.51 19.21
C VAL A 284 -54.51 17.84 19.06
N ARG A 285 -54.21 18.96 18.42
CA ARG A 285 -52.86 19.40 18.06
C ARG A 285 -51.96 19.63 19.26
N GLY A 286 -52.47 20.27 20.32
CA GLY A 286 -51.70 20.57 21.53
C GLY A 286 -51.24 19.30 22.26
N LEU A 287 -52.13 18.31 22.41
CA LEU A 287 -51.81 17.04 23.06
C LEU A 287 -50.77 16.24 22.26
N PHE A 288 -50.91 16.20 20.93
CA PHE A 288 -50.00 15.46 20.06
C PHE A 288 -48.59 16.07 20.06
N VAL A 289 -48.48 17.40 20.02
CA VAL A 289 -47.19 18.10 20.13
C VAL A 289 -46.54 17.81 21.48
N LEU A 290 -47.29 17.84 22.58
CA LEU A 290 -46.75 17.60 23.92
C LEU A 290 -46.24 16.17 24.09
N VAL A 291 -47.01 15.16 23.68
CA VAL A 291 -46.61 13.74 23.73
C VAL A 291 -45.38 13.49 22.85
N TYR A 292 -45.35 14.04 21.64
CA TYR A 292 -44.22 13.86 20.73
C TYR A 292 -42.95 14.57 21.24
N SER A 293 -43.10 15.76 21.84
CA SER A 293 -41.98 16.50 22.45
C SER A 293 -41.38 15.74 23.63
N LEU A 294 -42.22 15.16 24.51
CA LEU A 294 -41.78 14.33 25.63
C LEU A 294 -41.08 13.06 25.14
N PHE A 295 -41.54 12.47 24.04
CA PHE A 295 -40.90 11.31 23.42
C PHE A 295 -39.52 11.65 22.84
N ILE A 296 -39.38 12.79 22.15
CA ILE A 296 -38.07 13.27 21.67
C ILE A 296 -37.14 13.58 22.86
N LEU A 297 -37.64 14.22 23.92
CA LEU A 297 -36.86 14.53 25.11
C LEU A 297 -36.37 13.25 25.82
N SER A 298 -37.21 12.21 25.89
CA SER A 298 -36.83 10.90 26.44
C SER A 298 -35.77 10.20 25.58
N LEU A 299 -35.88 10.29 24.25
CA LEU A 299 -34.86 9.77 23.32
C LEU A 299 -33.54 10.52 23.44
N VAL A 300 -33.56 11.84 23.55
CA VAL A 300 -32.35 12.66 23.72
C VAL A 300 -31.68 12.34 25.06
N THR A 301 -32.44 12.23 26.15
CA THR A 301 -31.90 11.89 27.47
C THR A 301 -31.33 10.47 27.53
N LEU A 302 -32.00 9.48 26.93
CA LEU A 302 -31.46 8.11 26.80
C LEU A 302 -30.15 8.09 26.00
N ASN A 303 -30.05 8.84 24.90
CA ASN A 303 -28.82 8.95 24.12
C ASN A 303 -27.68 9.62 24.93
N ILE A 304 -27.97 10.67 25.70
CA ILE A 304 -26.97 11.33 26.56
C ILE A 304 -26.48 10.39 27.67
N ILE A 305 -27.38 9.62 28.28
CA ILE A 305 -27.04 8.63 29.32
C ILE A 305 -26.15 7.52 28.73
N ASP A 306 -26.48 7.02 27.54
CA ASP A 306 -25.69 5.96 26.90
C ASP A 306 -24.31 6.48 26.47
N ILE A 307 -24.19 7.72 25.99
CA ILE A 307 -22.91 8.40 25.72
C ILE A 307 -22.04 8.51 26.98
N LYS A 308 -22.62 8.85 28.14
CA LYS A 308 -21.90 8.90 29.42
C LYS A 308 -21.47 7.50 29.90
N LYS A 309 -22.30 6.48 29.68
CA LYS A 309 -22.05 5.11 30.16
C LYS A 309 -21.07 4.33 29.27
N HIS A 310 -20.97 4.65 27.98
CA HIS A 310 -20.15 3.93 26.99
C HIS A 310 -18.75 4.48 26.72
N ARG A 311 -18.21 5.33 27.60
CA ARG A 311 -16.78 5.70 27.56
C ARG A 311 -15.83 4.52 27.84
N LYS A 312 -16.32 3.33 28.19
CA LYS A 312 -15.55 2.10 28.37
C LYS A 312 -16.23 0.92 27.65
N LYS A 313 -15.56 0.42 26.60
CA LYS A 313 -15.76 -0.88 25.91
C LYS A 313 -17.02 -1.01 25.00
N TYR A 314 -16.76 -1.27 23.72
CA TYR A 314 -17.73 -1.64 22.68
C TYR A 314 -17.67 -3.15 22.43
N SER A 315 -18.83 -3.81 22.29
CA SER A 315 -18.94 -5.08 21.51
C SER A 315 -20.37 -5.55 21.19
N THR A 316 -21.46 -5.05 21.80
CA THR A 316 -22.77 -5.74 21.64
C THR A 316 -24.01 -4.86 21.52
N LYS A 317 -23.87 -3.53 21.40
CA LYS A 317 -24.99 -2.58 21.52
C LYS A 317 -25.52 -1.93 20.22
N ASN A 318 -25.05 -2.34 19.04
CA ASN A 318 -25.63 -1.84 17.79
C ASN A 318 -27.10 -2.30 17.61
N PHE A 319 -27.48 -3.46 18.16
CA PHE A 319 -28.80 -4.04 17.98
C PHE A 319 -29.97 -3.20 18.52
N LEU A 320 -29.84 -2.62 19.73
CA LEU A 320 -30.91 -1.79 20.32
C LEU A 320 -31.03 -0.42 19.62
N PHE A 321 -29.92 0.15 19.17
CA PHE A 321 -29.93 1.39 18.40
C PHE A 321 -30.52 1.18 17.01
N ASP A 322 -30.20 0.05 16.36
CA ASP A 322 -30.76 -0.35 15.06
C ASP A 322 -32.26 -0.64 15.15
N ILE A 323 -32.74 -1.29 16.23
CA ILE A 323 -34.18 -1.49 16.50
C ILE A 323 -34.90 -0.15 16.69
N LEU A 324 -34.30 0.79 17.44
CA LEU A 324 -34.86 2.13 17.64
C LEU A 324 -34.94 2.91 16.33
N LEU A 325 -33.92 2.78 15.48
CA LEU A 325 -33.85 3.38 14.14
C LEU A 325 -34.87 2.76 13.20
N LEU A 326 -35.10 1.45 13.29
CA LEU A 326 -36.14 0.74 12.53
C LEU A 326 -37.54 1.24 12.90
N TYR A 327 -37.80 1.47 14.19
CA TYR A 327 -39.09 1.97 14.68
C TYR A 327 -39.32 3.44 14.33
N LEU A 328 -38.28 4.28 14.34
CA LEU A 328 -38.34 5.70 14.00
C LEU A 328 -38.31 5.99 12.49
N CYS A 329 -37.73 5.09 11.68
CA CYS A 329 -37.54 5.28 10.23
C CYS A 329 -38.46 4.40 9.37
N SER A 330 -39.55 3.86 9.90
CA SER A 330 -40.51 3.03 9.15
C SER A 330 -41.12 3.73 7.92
N GLY A 331 -40.92 5.04 7.75
CA GLY A 331 -41.30 5.81 6.56
C GLY A 331 -40.16 6.41 5.72
N SER A 332 -38.88 6.33 6.13
CA SER A 332 -37.80 6.97 5.37
C SER A 332 -36.60 6.04 5.14
N ILE A 333 -36.46 5.59 3.90
CA ILE A 333 -35.34 4.77 3.41
C ILE A 333 -34.02 5.55 3.43
N LEU A 334 -34.09 6.88 3.29
CA LEU A 334 -32.95 7.77 3.09
C LEU A 334 -31.96 7.82 4.28
N PRO A 335 -32.38 8.01 5.55
CA PRO A 335 -31.46 7.98 6.69
C PRO A 335 -30.76 6.63 6.86
N HIS A 336 -31.48 5.53 6.58
CA HIS A 336 -30.92 4.19 6.69
C HIS A 336 -29.83 3.93 5.65
N ILE A 337 -30.03 4.40 4.41
CA ILE A 337 -28.98 4.40 3.37
C ILE A 337 -27.78 5.23 3.82
N ALA A 338 -27.99 6.44 4.33
CA ALA A 338 -26.90 7.32 4.76
C ALA A 338 -26.05 6.71 5.89
N ILE A 339 -26.69 6.09 6.89
CA ILE A 339 -26.01 5.38 7.98
C ILE A 339 -25.22 4.18 7.44
N LYS A 340 -25.82 3.37 6.56
CA LYS A 340 -25.16 2.20 5.97
C LYS A 340 -23.95 2.60 5.10
N VAL A 341 -24.04 3.72 4.39
CA VAL A 341 -22.90 4.29 3.63
C VAL A 341 -21.79 4.75 4.59
N ALA A 342 -22.15 5.41 5.70
CA ALA A 342 -21.18 5.81 6.71
C ALA A 342 -20.49 4.60 7.36
N ASP A 343 -21.21 3.52 7.63
CA ASP A 343 -20.68 2.30 8.21
C ASP A 343 -19.70 1.58 7.28
N ARG A 344 -20.05 1.43 6.00
CA ARG A 344 -19.11 0.89 4.99
C ARG A 344 -17.83 1.72 4.91
N LYS A 345 -17.94 3.05 5.02
CA LYS A 345 -16.78 3.94 5.01
C LYS A 345 -15.93 3.80 6.28
N ILE A 346 -16.55 3.61 7.44
CA ILE A 346 -15.86 3.34 8.71
C ILE A 346 -15.09 2.02 8.62
N GLU A 347 -15.76 0.95 8.17
CA GLU A 347 -15.18 -0.39 8.03
C GLU A 347 -14.00 -0.39 7.05
N SER A 348 -14.17 0.26 5.88
CA SER A 348 -13.07 0.42 4.91
C SER A 348 -11.88 1.17 5.52
N VAL A 349 -12.10 2.25 6.27
CA VAL A 349 -11.01 3.00 6.91
C VAL A 349 -10.34 2.17 8.01
N GLN A 350 -11.10 1.38 8.77
CA GLN A 350 -10.55 0.48 9.79
C GLN A 350 -9.66 -0.59 9.16
N LYS A 351 -10.13 -1.24 8.10
CA LYS A 351 -9.34 -2.23 7.35
C LYS A 351 -8.04 -1.64 6.83
N ASN A 352 -8.07 -0.41 6.26
CA ASN A 352 -6.87 0.26 5.78
C ASN A 352 -5.88 0.63 6.91
N ILE A 353 -6.38 0.92 8.13
CA ILE A 353 -5.53 1.16 9.30
C ILE A 353 -4.86 -0.16 9.73
N GLU A 354 -5.64 -1.24 9.82
CA GLU A 354 -5.16 -2.56 10.21
C GLU A 354 -4.11 -3.08 9.23
N GLU A 355 -4.35 -2.98 7.93
CA GLU A 355 -3.39 -3.36 6.89
C GLU A 355 -2.09 -2.55 6.99
N ALA A 356 -2.18 -1.25 7.26
CA ALA A 356 -1.00 -0.41 7.46
C ALA A 356 -0.25 -0.74 8.77
N GLU A 357 -0.96 -1.11 9.84
CA GLU A 357 -0.34 -1.55 11.09
C GLU A 357 0.34 -2.92 10.95
N ASN A 358 -0.27 -3.85 10.20
CA ASN A 358 0.35 -5.14 9.85
C ASN A 358 1.60 -4.94 8.97
N GLN A 359 1.50 -4.11 7.93
CA GLN A 359 2.65 -3.75 7.10
C GLN A 359 3.79 -3.14 7.94
N LYS A 360 3.45 -2.33 8.95
CA LYS A 360 4.45 -1.76 9.89
C LYS A 360 5.16 -2.86 10.67
N ALA A 361 4.41 -3.84 11.18
CA ALA A 361 4.95 -4.93 11.98
C ALA A 361 5.86 -5.84 11.15
N ASP A 362 5.44 -6.20 9.94
CA ASP A 362 6.22 -7.05 9.02
C ASP A 362 7.53 -6.36 8.61
N GLU A 363 7.46 -5.07 8.27
CA GLU A 363 8.65 -4.30 7.90
C GLU A 363 9.61 -4.13 9.08
N LEU A 364 9.10 -3.87 10.29
CA LEU A 364 9.93 -3.80 11.49
C LEU A 364 10.60 -5.15 11.79
N TYR A 365 9.88 -6.27 11.62
CA TYR A 365 10.43 -7.61 11.79
C TYR A 365 11.56 -7.88 10.79
N ARG A 366 11.33 -7.60 9.50
CA ARG A 366 12.35 -7.73 8.43
C ARG A 366 13.60 -6.92 8.73
N LEU A 367 13.45 -5.66 9.14
CA LEU A 367 14.58 -4.78 9.45
C LEU A 367 15.35 -5.22 10.70
N ASN A 368 14.68 -5.79 11.70
CA ASN A 368 15.35 -6.37 12.87
C ASN A 368 16.13 -7.63 12.49
N ASP A 369 15.58 -8.50 11.65
CA ASP A 369 16.27 -9.70 11.17
C ASP A 369 17.52 -9.34 10.34
N GLU A 370 17.41 -8.35 9.46
CA GLU A 370 18.56 -7.84 8.69
C GLU A 370 19.65 -7.24 9.58
N GLU A 371 19.28 -6.41 10.57
CA GLU A 371 20.22 -5.85 11.54
C GLU A 371 20.95 -6.98 12.30
N GLN A 372 20.22 -7.98 12.80
CA GLN A 372 20.80 -9.10 13.54
C GLN A 372 21.74 -9.95 12.68
N LYS A 373 21.40 -10.17 11.40
CA LYS A 373 22.30 -10.86 10.45
C LYS A 373 23.60 -10.12 10.21
N ILE A 374 23.57 -8.78 10.16
CA ILE A 374 24.79 -7.99 9.97
C ILE A 374 25.59 -7.94 11.28
N LEU A 375 24.94 -7.77 12.42
CA LEU A 375 25.62 -7.78 13.72
C LEU A 375 26.27 -9.15 14.01
N SER A 376 25.64 -10.26 13.61
CA SER A 376 26.25 -11.59 13.78
C SER A 376 27.48 -11.80 12.90
N LEU A 377 27.48 -11.25 11.68
CA LEU A 377 28.68 -11.24 10.83
C LEU A 377 29.81 -10.39 11.41
N LEU A 378 29.49 -9.32 12.14
CA LEU A 378 30.44 -8.50 12.88
C LEU A 378 30.77 -9.06 14.28
N SER A 379 30.30 -10.26 14.63
CA SER A 379 30.60 -10.92 15.90
C SER A 379 31.49 -12.17 15.73
N ILE A 380 31.81 -12.53 14.47
CA ILE A 380 32.77 -13.56 14.07
C ILE A 380 34.12 -12.88 13.88
#